data_AF-A0A0F9A7A8-F1
#
_entry.id   AF-A0A0F9A7A8-F1
#
_cell.length_a   1.000
_cell.length_b   1.000
_cell.length_c   1.000
_cell.angle_alpha   90.00
_cell.angle_beta   90.00
_cell.angle_gamma   90.00
#
_symmetry.space_group_name_H-M   'P 1'
#
loop_
_entity.id
_entity.type
_entity.pdbx_description
1 polymer ?
#
loop_
_entity_poly.entity_id
_entity_poly.type
_entity_poly.pdbx_seq_one_letter_code
_entity_poly.pdbx_strand_id
1 'polypeptide(L)'
;TSAIFIDTSQNVIVTSLTASEIVITDASKNLISAAVATYPSLAELIHVKDVTSALQTQIDGKQPLDSELTTIAALTETNGNVMFVAGGAWTSDATPAINCTDCTNVGGAEDGTWSDVSGSRVIDTVYQNTGGDKMRVSMTISAASGERLYSKLEVGSANPPTLTAGTCRAEGVGSGNDPKCQLYTEVPDDWYYRLVSVSGTPVIDAWIELNE
;
A
#
# COMPACT_ATOMS: atom_id res chain seq x y z
N THR A 1 45.15 30.89 55.74
CA THR A 1 44.00 31.56 55.11
C THR A 1 42.82 30.63 55.22
N SER A 2 41.67 31.09 55.74
CA SER A 2 40.48 30.24 55.87
C SER A 2 39.91 29.91 54.48
N ALA A 3 39.63 28.64 54.19
CA ALA A 3 39.06 28.20 52.91
C ALA A 3 37.59 28.60 52.69
N ILE A 4 36.97 29.15 53.75
CA ILE A 4 35.60 29.65 53.77
C ILE A 4 35.61 31.04 54.41
N PHE A 5 34.98 32.01 53.75
CA PHE A 5 34.74 33.34 54.32
C PHE A 5 33.38 33.90 53.88
N ILE A 6 32.87 34.86 54.65
CA ILE A 6 31.66 35.61 54.32
C ILE A 6 32.11 36.99 53.84
N ASP A 7 31.69 37.39 52.63
CA ASP A 7 32.01 38.73 52.12
C ASP A 7 31.12 39.81 52.76
N THR A 8 31.39 41.08 52.41
CA THR A 8 30.61 42.23 52.91
C THR A 8 29.17 42.25 52.41
N SER A 9 28.84 41.47 51.39
CA SER A 9 27.47 41.26 50.87
C SER A 9 26.79 40.04 51.50
N GLN A 10 27.43 39.41 52.49
CA GLN A 10 26.96 38.20 53.17
C GLN A 10 26.94 36.94 52.29
N ASN A 11 27.71 36.90 51.20
CA ASN A 11 27.88 35.68 50.41
C ASN A 11 28.87 34.73 51.11
N VAL A 12 28.54 33.44 51.13
CA VAL A 12 29.48 32.39 51.56
C VAL A 12 30.38 32.03 50.38
N ILE A 13 31.68 32.25 50.53
CA ILE A 13 32.67 31.95 49.49
C ILE A 13 33.51 30.76 49.91
N VAL A 14 33.46 29.69 49.11
CA VAL A 14 34.30 28.50 49.24
C VAL A 14 35.28 28.51 48.07
N THR A 15 36.54 28.84 48.34
CA THR A 15 37.53 29.15 47.28
C THR A 15 37.95 27.95 46.44
N SER A 16 37.63 26.74 46.88
CA SER A 16 37.95 25.49 46.19
C SER A 16 36.89 25.04 45.18
N LEU A 17 35.78 25.78 45.03
CA LEU A 17 34.73 25.43 44.07
C LEU A 17 35.04 26.00 42.67
N THR A 18 34.73 25.20 41.66
CA THR A 18 34.73 25.58 40.25
C THR A 18 33.39 26.22 39.86
N ALA A 19 33.43 27.27 39.04
CA ALA A 19 32.22 27.89 38.51
C ALA A 19 31.48 26.96 37.53
N SER A 20 30.15 27.03 37.51
CA SER A 20 29.26 26.26 36.61
C SER A 20 29.31 24.73 36.76
N GLU A 21 29.80 24.24 37.90
CA GLU A 21 29.74 22.82 38.28
C GLU A 21 28.76 22.62 39.45
N ILE A 22 28.16 21.43 39.53
CA ILE A 22 27.26 21.07 40.63
C ILE A 22 28.08 20.96 41.92
N VAL A 23 27.59 21.51 43.03
CA VAL A 23 28.22 21.32 44.34
C VAL A 23 27.68 20.04 44.98
N ILE A 24 28.58 19.14 45.38
CA ILE A 24 28.25 17.89 46.07
C ILE A 24 29.01 17.77 47.39
N THR A 25 28.57 16.84 48.22
CA THR A 25 29.30 16.40 49.40
C THR A 25 30.11 15.16 49.06
N ASP A 26 31.42 15.20 49.23
CA ASP A 26 32.30 14.05 48.98
C ASP A 26 32.19 12.97 50.09
N ALA A 27 32.92 11.87 49.91
CA ALA A 27 32.98 10.79 50.90
C ALA A 27 33.47 11.26 52.29
N SER A 28 34.31 12.30 52.32
CA SER A 28 34.85 12.92 53.52
C SER A 28 33.98 14.04 54.09
N LYS A 29 32.79 14.27 53.51
CA LYS A 29 31.81 15.30 53.89
C LYS A 29 32.22 16.75 53.58
N ASN A 30 33.15 16.95 52.64
CA ASN A 30 33.51 18.28 52.16
C ASN A 30 32.58 18.74 51.03
N LEU A 31 32.36 20.05 50.91
CA LEU A 31 31.75 20.65 49.72
C LEU A 31 32.78 20.72 48.60
N ILE A 32 32.48 20.08 47.48
CA ILE A 32 33.35 20.05 46.29
C ILE A 32 32.52 20.30 45.03
N SER A 33 33.19 20.72 43.96
CA SER A 33 32.58 20.70 42.63
C SER A 33 32.60 19.29 42.05
N ALA A 34 31.46 18.87 41.53
CA ALA A 34 31.28 17.56 40.93
C ALA A 34 31.97 17.50 39.57
N ALA A 35 32.88 16.55 39.39
CA ALA A 35 33.60 16.40 38.13
C ALA A 35 32.63 16.13 36.97
N VAL A 36 32.68 16.98 35.94
CA VAL A 36 31.79 16.89 34.76
C VAL A 36 31.98 15.63 33.91
N ALA A 37 33.03 14.84 34.16
CA ALA A 37 33.21 13.52 33.56
C ALA A 37 32.32 12.43 34.19
N THR A 38 31.74 12.69 35.36
CA THR A 38 30.89 11.73 36.10
C THR A 38 29.49 12.29 36.37
N TYR A 39 29.39 13.59 36.59
CA TYR A 39 28.14 14.27 36.90
C TYR A 39 27.75 15.21 35.75
N PRO A 40 26.45 15.51 35.57
CA PRO A 40 26.03 16.44 34.56
C PRO A 40 26.66 17.83 34.75
N SER A 41 27.06 18.43 33.65
CA SER A 41 27.41 19.85 33.57
C SER A 41 26.17 20.74 33.70
N LEU A 42 26.38 22.03 34.01
CA LEU A 42 25.28 23.01 33.99
C LEU A 42 24.61 23.11 32.61
N ALA A 43 25.37 22.93 31.53
CA ALA A 43 24.85 22.93 30.16
C ALA A 43 23.87 21.77 29.94
N GLU A 44 24.21 20.56 30.38
CA GLU A 44 23.31 19.40 30.31
C GLU A 44 22.05 19.60 31.17
N LEU A 45 22.20 20.18 32.36
CA LEU A 45 21.05 20.46 33.24
C LEU A 45 20.13 21.55 32.66
N ILE A 46 20.65 22.49 31.85
CA ILE A 46 19.82 23.47 31.14
C ILE A 46 18.88 22.77 30.15
N HIS A 47 19.24 21.63 29.56
CA HIS A 47 18.34 20.91 28.65
C HIS A 47 17.12 20.28 29.33
N VAL A 48 17.11 20.17 30.67
CA VAL A 48 15.96 19.63 31.43
C VAL A 48 15.18 20.70 32.20
N LYS A 49 15.54 21.99 32.06
CA LYS A 49 14.99 23.05 32.93
C LYS A 49 13.50 23.36 32.73
N ASP A 50 12.95 23.07 31.55
CA ASP A 50 11.55 23.34 31.20
C ASP A 50 10.65 22.11 31.40
N VAL A 51 11.17 21.08 32.06
CA VAL A 51 10.41 19.90 32.45
C VAL A 51 9.51 20.25 33.64
N THR A 52 8.20 20.36 33.40
CA THR A 52 7.16 20.79 34.36
C THR A 52 6.52 19.64 35.15
N SER A 53 6.90 18.38 34.88
CA SER A 53 6.37 17.14 35.50
C SER A 53 7.42 16.02 35.41
N ALA A 54 7.09 14.79 35.81
CA ALA A 54 8.02 13.67 35.62
C ALA A 54 8.40 13.52 34.13
N LEU A 55 9.70 13.37 33.83
CA LEU A 55 10.21 13.29 32.46
C LEU A 55 9.51 12.18 31.66
N GLN A 56 9.25 11.05 32.29
CA GLN A 56 8.51 9.94 31.69
C GLN A 56 7.12 10.38 31.23
N THR A 57 6.36 11.10 32.08
CA THR A 57 5.04 11.63 31.72
C THR A 57 5.09 12.59 30.53
N GLN A 58 6.12 13.42 30.43
CA GLN A 58 6.27 14.32 29.29
C GLN A 58 6.57 13.57 27.99
N ILE A 59 7.41 12.53 28.04
CA ILE A 59 7.75 11.68 26.90
C ILE A 59 6.53 10.87 26.44
N ASP A 60 5.83 10.22 27.37
CA ASP A 60 4.62 9.44 27.08
C ASP A 60 3.53 10.34 26.47
N GLY A 61 3.46 11.60 26.91
CA GLY A 61 2.54 12.59 26.37
C GLY A 61 2.89 13.12 24.97
N LYS A 62 4.06 12.81 24.39
CA LYS A 62 4.41 13.26 23.03
C LYS A 62 3.72 12.47 21.94
N GLN A 63 3.52 11.17 22.13
CA GLN A 63 2.86 10.32 21.15
C GLN A 63 1.43 10.78 20.80
N PRO A 64 0.52 11.01 21.78
CA PRO A 64 -0.87 11.41 21.48
C PRO A 64 -1.01 12.84 20.94
N LEU A 65 0.05 13.65 20.93
CA LEU A 65 0.01 15.00 20.33
C LEU A 65 0.11 14.96 18.80
N ASP A 66 0.58 13.85 18.24
CA ASP A 66 0.65 13.63 16.81
C ASP A 66 -0.47 12.66 16.39
N SER A 67 -1.41 13.16 15.60
CA SER A 67 -2.57 12.38 15.16
C SER A 67 -2.18 11.20 14.29
N GLU A 68 -1.17 11.35 13.43
CA GLU A 68 -0.74 10.26 12.54
C GLU A 68 -0.05 9.15 13.33
N LEU A 69 0.80 9.52 14.29
CA LEU A 69 1.44 8.57 15.19
C LEU A 69 0.43 7.83 16.08
N THR A 70 -0.63 8.53 16.49
CA THR A 70 -1.76 7.92 17.20
C THR A 70 -2.50 6.91 16.31
N THR A 71 -2.76 7.24 15.05
CA THR A 71 -3.40 6.34 14.09
C THR A 71 -2.55 5.10 13.84
N ILE A 72 -1.25 5.26 13.56
CA ILE A 72 -0.34 4.15 13.29
C ILE A 72 -0.27 3.19 14.48
N ALA A 73 -0.18 3.72 15.71
CA ALA A 73 -0.12 2.90 16.91
C ALA A 73 -1.41 2.11 17.20
N ALA A 74 -2.54 2.52 16.61
CA ALA A 74 -3.81 1.82 16.74
C ALA A 74 -4.05 0.75 15.65
N LEU A 75 -3.16 0.65 14.65
CA LEU A 75 -3.31 -0.34 13.58
C LEU A 75 -2.99 -1.75 14.10
N THR A 76 -3.75 -2.73 13.60
CA THR A 76 -3.49 -4.15 13.86
C THR A 76 -2.66 -4.72 12.72
N GLU A 77 -1.37 -4.94 12.97
CA GLU A 77 -0.45 -5.51 11.99
C GLU A 77 -0.53 -7.04 12.01
N THR A 78 -0.80 -7.64 10.85
CA THR A 78 -0.67 -9.08 10.60
C THR A 78 0.34 -9.33 9.48
N ASN A 79 0.86 -10.56 9.38
CA ASN A 79 1.82 -10.91 8.33
C ASN A 79 1.20 -10.70 6.94
N GLY A 80 1.92 -9.99 6.07
CA GLY A 80 1.48 -9.71 4.70
C GLY A 80 0.67 -8.44 4.54
N ASN A 81 0.46 -7.66 5.61
CA ASN A 81 -0.27 -6.40 5.52
C ASN A 81 0.55 -5.34 4.75
N VAL A 82 -0.15 -4.52 3.97
CA VAL A 82 0.40 -3.30 3.39
C VAL A 82 -0.16 -2.11 4.17
N MET A 83 0.72 -1.22 4.62
CA MET A 83 0.34 0.05 5.23
C MET A 83 0.31 1.15 4.17
N PHE A 84 -0.78 1.90 4.13
CA PHE A 84 -0.97 3.01 3.19
C PHE A 84 -1.88 4.08 3.81
N VAL A 85 -1.99 5.23 3.15
CA VAL A 85 -2.91 6.30 3.53
C VAL A 85 -4.14 6.24 2.63
N ALA A 86 -5.33 6.10 3.21
CA ALA A 86 -6.61 6.16 2.53
C ALA A 86 -7.55 7.09 3.28
N GLY A 87 -8.32 7.92 2.57
CA GLY A 87 -9.19 8.92 3.19
C GLY A 87 -8.46 9.92 4.12
N GLY A 88 -7.15 10.09 3.96
CA GLY A 88 -6.32 10.97 4.80
C GLY A 88 -5.85 10.37 6.13
N ALA A 89 -6.02 9.08 6.36
CA ALA A 89 -5.52 8.38 7.56
C ALA A 89 -4.71 7.13 7.18
N TRP A 90 -3.73 6.79 8.02
CA TRP A 90 -3.00 5.52 7.90
C TRP A 90 -3.94 4.34 8.16
N THR A 91 -3.90 3.35 7.28
CA THR A 91 -4.66 2.11 7.36
C THR A 91 -3.77 0.92 6.98
N SER A 92 -4.21 -0.29 7.31
CA SER A 92 -3.55 -1.54 6.90
C SER A 92 -4.56 -2.47 6.26
N ASP A 93 -4.20 -3.08 5.14
CA ASP A 93 -5.00 -4.12 4.50
C ASP A 93 -4.28 -5.46 4.57
N ALA A 94 -5.02 -6.51 4.97
CA ALA A 94 -4.54 -7.87 5.13
C ALA A 94 -4.77 -8.74 3.88
N THR A 95 -5.47 -8.21 2.87
CA THR A 95 -5.72 -8.93 1.62
C THR A 95 -4.60 -8.68 0.59
N PRO A 96 -4.27 -9.67 -0.27
CA PRO A 96 -3.21 -9.52 -1.28
C PRO A 96 -3.54 -8.49 -2.37
N ALA A 97 -4.77 -7.96 -2.38
CA ALA A 97 -5.19 -6.84 -3.20
C ALA A 97 -5.47 -5.66 -2.26
N ILE A 98 -4.97 -4.48 -2.59
CA ILE A 98 -5.27 -3.26 -1.85
C ILE A 98 -6.77 -2.96 -2.05
N ASN A 99 -7.63 -3.32 -1.09
CA ASN A 99 -9.04 -2.92 -1.04
C ASN A 99 -9.11 -1.46 -0.61
N CYS A 100 -8.96 -0.58 -1.58
CA CYS A 100 -8.91 0.84 -1.34
C CYS A 100 -9.90 1.56 -2.23
N THR A 101 -11.08 1.80 -1.65
CA THR A 101 -12.19 2.57 -2.25
C THR A 101 -11.77 3.99 -2.68
N ASP A 102 -10.66 4.52 -2.14
CA ASP A 102 -10.16 5.88 -2.41
C ASP A 102 -8.71 5.93 -2.97
N CYS A 103 -8.16 4.82 -3.49
CA CYS A 103 -6.79 4.77 -4.02
C CYS A 103 -6.67 5.35 -5.44
N THR A 104 -7.17 6.57 -5.62
CA THR A 104 -7.20 7.32 -6.87
C THR A 104 -5.85 7.45 -7.60
N ASN A 105 -4.72 7.15 -6.94
CA ASN A 105 -3.37 7.24 -7.52
C ASN A 105 -2.55 5.94 -7.46
N VAL A 106 -3.11 4.81 -6.99
CA VAL A 106 -2.43 3.51 -7.13
C VAL A 106 -2.81 2.95 -8.50
N GLY A 107 -2.24 3.56 -9.55
CA GLY A 107 -2.47 3.17 -10.93
C GLY A 107 -2.06 1.72 -11.16
N GLY A 108 -3.05 0.82 -11.19
CA GLY A 108 -2.83 -0.61 -11.41
C GLY A 108 -3.85 -1.55 -10.76
N ALA A 109 -4.67 -1.08 -9.83
CA ALA A 109 -5.83 -1.86 -9.42
C ALA A 109 -6.91 -1.70 -10.51
N GLU A 110 -7.09 -2.73 -11.32
CA GLU A 110 -8.36 -2.91 -12.05
C GLU A 110 -9.44 -3.05 -10.96
N ASP A 111 -10.31 -2.04 -10.83
CA ASP A 111 -11.47 -2.13 -9.95
C ASP A 111 -12.41 -3.19 -10.55
N GLY A 112 -12.75 -4.21 -9.78
CA GLY A 112 -13.57 -5.32 -10.25
C GLY A 112 -13.02 -6.72 -9.95
N THR A 113 -13.89 -7.72 -10.06
CA THR A 113 -13.55 -9.14 -9.86
C THR A 113 -13.59 -9.90 -11.19
N TRP A 114 -12.45 -10.45 -11.60
CA TRP A 114 -12.38 -11.36 -12.76
C TRP A 114 -13.13 -12.67 -12.47
N SER A 115 -14.12 -12.98 -13.29
CA SER A 115 -14.93 -14.20 -13.20
C SER A 115 -14.67 -15.10 -14.41
N ASP A 116 -14.28 -16.36 -14.18
CA ASP A 116 -14.22 -17.38 -15.23
C ASP A 116 -15.63 -17.88 -15.54
N VAL A 117 -16.08 -17.60 -16.76
CA VAL A 117 -17.40 -17.95 -17.27
C VAL A 117 -17.33 -18.96 -18.41
N SER A 118 -16.17 -19.57 -18.66
CA SER A 118 -15.90 -20.48 -19.80
C SER A 118 -16.97 -21.56 -19.96
N GLY A 119 -17.44 -22.16 -18.85
CA GLY A 119 -18.46 -23.21 -18.88
C GLY A 119 -19.86 -22.75 -19.29
N SER A 120 -20.11 -21.44 -19.34
CA SER A 120 -21.40 -20.83 -19.72
C SER A 120 -21.39 -20.15 -21.08
N ARG A 121 -20.21 -20.09 -21.72
CA ARG A 121 -20.00 -19.36 -22.98
C ARG A 121 -19.85 -20.33 -24.15
N VAL A 122 -20.38 -19.92 -25.29
CA VAL A 122 -20.44 -20.72 -26.51
C VAL A 122 -20.06 -19.83 -27.69
N ILE A 123 -19.23 -20.34 -28.58
CA ILE A 123 -18.85 -19.66 -29.83
C ILE A 123 -20.10 -19.43 -30.70
N ASP A 124 -20.10 -18.35 -31.48
CA ASP A 124 -21.19 -17.88 -32.33
C ASP A 124 -22.49 -17.48 -31.60
N THR A 125 -22.48 -17.49 -30.25
CA THR A 125 -23.59 -17.01 -29.43
C THR A 125 -23.39 -15.55 -29.04
N VAL A 126 -24.47 -14.75 -29.12
CA VAL A 126 -24.47 -13.34 -28.69
C VAL A 126 -24.76 -13.24 -27.20
N TYR A 127 -23.91 -12.50 -26.49
CA TYR A 127 -24.08 -12.12 -25.09
C TYR A 127 -24.25 -10.60 -25.00
N GLN A 128 -24.87 -10.13 -23.92
CA GLN A 128 -25.08 -8.71 -23.64
C GLN A 128 -24.46 -8.38 -22.28
N ASN A 129 -23.78 -7.24 -22.20
CA ASN A 129 -23.44 -6.65 -20.92
C ASN A 129 -24.70 -5.97 -20.34
N THR A 130 -25.12 -6.39 -19.16
CA THR A 130 -26.26 -5.82 -18.43
C THR A 130 -25.88 -5.46 -16.99
N GLY A 131 -24.59 -5.23 -16.76
CA GLY A 131 -24.02 -5.00 -15.43
C GLY A 131 -24.28 -3.60 -14.87
N GLY A 132 -24.71 -2.64 -15.71
CA GLY A 132 -24.84 -1.23 -15.36
C GLY A 132 -23.58 -0.41 -15.61
N ASP A 133 -22.43 -1.07 -15.77
CA ASP A 133 -21.12 -0.48 -16.03
C ASP A 133 -20.40 -1.22 -17.18
N LYS A 134 -19.23 -0.71 -17.60
CA LYS A 134 -18.46 -1.37 -18.65
C LYS A 134 -17.87 -2.69 -18.15
N MET A 135 -17.90 -3.71 -19.01
CA MET A 135 -17.31 -5.01 -18.74
C MET A 135 -16.10 -5.23 -19.64
N ARG A 136 -14.98 -5.70 -19.11
CA ARG A 136 -13.86 -6.19 -19.93
C ARG A 136 -14.01 -7.69 -20.13
N VAL A 137 -13.90 -8.12 -21.38
CA VAL A 137 -13.97 -9.53 -21.76
C VAL A 137 -12.61 -9.95 -22.29
N SER A 138 -12.06 -11.05 -21.79
CA SER A 138 -10.86 -11.68 -22.31
C SER A 138 -11.11 -13.16 -22.59
N MET A 139 -10.71 -13.62 -23.76
CA MET A 139 -10.90 -14.98 -24.23
C MET A 139 -9.58 -15.57 -24.70
N THR A 140 -9.31 -16.80 -24.32
CA THR A 140 -8.26 -17.63 -24.92
C THR A 140 -8.94 -18.76 -25.66
N ILE A 141 -8.56 -18.94 -26.92
CA ILE A 141 -9.07 -20.02 -27.76
C ILE A 141 -7.94 -20.80 -28.40
N SER A 142 -8.22 -22.07 -28.64
CA SER A 142 -7.33 -23.00 -29.34
C SER A 142 -8.05 -23.69 -30.49
N ALA A 143 -7.32 -24.32 -31.39
CA ALA A 143 -7.88 -25.35 -32.27
C ALA A 143 -6.95 -26.57 -32.28
N ALA A 144 -7.41 -27.67 -32.88
CA ALA A 144 -6.60 -28.88 -32.98
C ALA A 144 -5.34 -28.64 -33.85
N SER A 145 -4.24 -29.32 -33.52
CA SER A 145 -3.02 -29.31 -34.34
C SER A 145 -3.32 -29.59 -35.81
N GLY A 146 -2.72 -28.80 -36.71
CA GLY A 146 -2.96 -28.90 -38.15
C GLY A 146 -4.20 -28.15 -38.66
N GLU A 147 -5.04 -27.59 -37.79
CA GLU A 147 -6.11 -26.68 -38.19
C GLU A 147 -5.63 -25.23 -38.30
N ARG A 148 -6.29 -24.45 -39.16
CA ARG A 148 -6.11 -22.99 -39.20
C ARG A 148 -7.15 -22.34 -38.30
N LEU A 149 -6.70 -21.69 -37.24
CA LEU A 149 -7.54 -20.95 -36.31
C LEU A 149 -7.75 -19.53 -36.82
N TYR A 150 -8.99 -19.20 -37.18
CA TYR A 150 -9.39 -17.82 -37.46
C TYR A 150 -10.73 -17.50 -36.80
N SER A 151 -10.71 -16.59 -35.82
CA SER A 151 -11.91 -16.12 -35.13
C SER A 151 -11.91 -14.60 -34.96
N LYS A 152 -13.09 -14.01 -34.77
CA LYS A 152 -13.29 -12.58 -34.53
C LYS A 152 -14.02 -12.35 -33.23
N LEU A 153 -13.56 -11.41 -32.43
CA LEU A 153 -14.36 -10.85 -31.34
C LEU A 153 -15.14 -9.66 -31.90
N GLU A 154 -16.46 -9.76 -31.90
CA GLU A 154 -17.36 -8.71 -32.34
C GLU A 154 -18.05 -8.06 -31.14
N VAL A 155 -18.19 -6.74 -31.17
CA VAL A 155 -18.82 -5.93 -30.12
C VAL A 155 -19.73 -4.88 -30.78
N GLY A 156 -20.77 -4.40 -30.11
CA GLY A 156 -21.61 -3.33 -30.65
C GLY A 156 -22.93 -3.13 -29.92
N SER A 157 -23.55 -1.98 -30.15
CA SER A 157 -24.86 -1.62 -29.55
C SER A 157 -26.07 -2.30 -30.19
N ALA A 158 -25.86 -3.22 -31.15
CA ALA A 158 -26.92 -3.92 -31.88
C ALA A 158 -26.75 -5.43 -31.76
N ASN A 159 -27.85 -6.17 -31.84
CA ASN A 159 -27.85 -7.64 -31.81
C ASN A 159 -28.26 -8.21 -33.18
N PRO A 160 -27.38 -8.95 -33.88
CA PRO A 160 -26.01 -9.27 -33.51
C PRO A 160 -25.03 -8.09 -33.73
N PRO A 161 -23.94 -8.01 -32.94
CA PRO A 161 -22.91 -7.01 -33.14
C PRO A 161 -22.12 -7.29 -34.43
N THR A 162 -21.52 -6.25 -35.02
CA THR A 162 -20.78 -6.36 -36.30
C THR A 162 -19.41 -5.67 -36.30
N LEU A 163 -19.11 -4.83 -35.31
CA LEU A 163 -17.79 -4.21 -35.21
C LEU A 163 -16.80 -5.26 -34.70
N THR A 164 -15.78 -5.56 -35.50
CA THR A 164 -14.68 -6.45 -35.09
C THR A 164 -13.76 -5.68 -34.15
N ALA A 165 -13.79 -6.02 -32.86
CA ALA A 165 -12.88 -5.49 -31.84
C ALA A 165 -11.50 -6.16 -31.88
N GLY A 166 -11.45 -7.43 -32.28
CA GLY A 166 -10.19 -8.17 -32.36
C GLY A 166 -10.29 -9.37 -33.28
N THR A 167 -9.15 -9.83 -33.77
CA THR A 167 -9.06 -11.03 -34.61
C THR A 167 -7.96 -11.94 -34.11
N CYS A 168 -8.26 -13.22 -34.01
CA CYS A 168 -7.27 -14.23 -33.72
C CYS A 168 -6.92 -14.96 -35.02
N ARG A 169 -5.64 -14.98 -35.38
CA ARG A 169 -5.13 -15.76 -36.51
C ARG A 169 -3.91 -16.54 -36.06
N ALA A 170 -4.02 -17.86 -36.00
CA ALA A 170 -2.92 -18.75 -35.65
C ALA A 170 -2.94 -20.00 -36.53
N GLU A 171 -1.75 -20.48 -36.88
CA GLU A 171 -1.56 -21.67 -37.71
C GLU A 171 -0.72 -22.69 -36.94
N GLY A 172 -1.27 -23.89 -36.72
CA GLY A 172 -0.52 -25.01 -36.17
C GLY A 172 0.24 -25.72 -37.27
N VAL A 173 1.44 -25.26 -37.61
CA VAL A 173 2.27 -25.94 -38.63
C VAL A 173 3.03 -27.10 -37.97
N GLY A 174 2.57 -28.34 -38.22
CA GLY A 174 3.19 -29.57 -37.72
C GLY A 174 2.49 -30.21 -36.50
N SER A 175 2.69 -31.52 -36.32
CA SER A 175 2.13 -32.29 -35.20
C SER A 175 2.66 -31.77 -33.86
N GLY A 176 1.77 -31.55 -32.89
CA GLY A 176 2.11 -31.06 -31.54
C GLY A 176 2.05 -29.54 -31.35
N ASN A 177 1.70 -28.77 -32.40
CA ASN A 177 1.48 -27.32 -32.30
C ASN A 177 -0.02 -27.01 -32.43
N ASP A 178 -0.74 -26.97 -31.31
CA ASP A 178 -2.11 -26.47 -31.29
C ASP A 178 -2.08 -24.94 -31.45
N PRO A 179 -2.69 -24.36 -32.50
CA PRO A 179 -2.79 -22.91 -32.64
C PRO A 179 -3.59 -22.34 -31.46
N LYS A 180 -3.02 -21.35 -30.77
CA LYS A 180 -3.65 -20.65 -29.64
C LYS A 180 -3.48 -19.15 -29.74
N CYS A 181 -4.45 -18.41 -29.22
CA CYS A 181 -4.42 -16.95 -29.21
C CYS A 181 -5.35 -16.39 -28.13
N GLN A 182 -5.12 -15.13 -27.80
CA GLN A 182 -5.96 -14.39 -26.86
C GLN A 182 -6.61 -13.19 -27.56
N LEU A 183 -7.85 -12.90 -27.18
CA LEU A 183 -8.64 -11.74 -27.60
C LEU A 183 -9.14 -11.03 -26.36
N TYR A 184 -9.19 -9.70 -26.41
CA TYR A 184 -9.80 -8.90 -25.35
C TYR A 184 -10.52 -7.69 -25.93
N THR A 185 -11.56 -7.23 -25.25
CA THR A 185 -12.25 -5.97 -25.57
C THR A 185 -12.98 -5.43 -24.34
N GLU A 186 -13.31 -4.15 -24.38
CA GLU A 186 -14.25 -3.54 -23.44
C GLU A 186 -15.64 -3.50 -24.09
N VAL A 187 -16.64 -3.91 -23.32
CA VAL A 187 -18.04 -3.95 -23.71
C VAL A 187 -18.78 -2.94 -22.83
N PRO A 188 -19.20 -1.79 -23.38
CA PRO A 188 -20.03 -0.84 -22.65
C PRO A 188 -21.30 -1.49 -22.09
N ASP A 189 -21.91 -0.86 -21.09
CA ASP A 189 -23.23 -1.29 -20.62
C ASP A 189 -24.26 -1.27 -21.76
N ASP A 190 -25.20 -2.21 -21.73
CA ASP A 190 -26.20 -2.47 -22.76
C ASP A 190 -25.65 -2.83 -24.16
N TRP A 191 -24.36 -3.10 -24.31
CA TRP A 191 -23.79 -3.56 -25.58
C TRP A 191 -23.72 -5.08 -25.67
N TYR A 192 -23.72 -5.56 -26.92
CA TYR A 192 -23.62 -6.96 -27.27
C TYR A 192 -22.21 -7.32 -27.70
N TYR A 193 -21.80 -8.56 -27.42
CA TYR A 193 -20.53 -9.13 -27.84
C TYR A 193 -20.68 -10.61 -28.19
N ARG A 194 -19.82 -11.09 -29.09
CA ARG A 194 -19.70 -12.51 -29.41
C ARG A 194 -18.33 -12.85 -29.97
N LEU A 195 -17.94 -14.11 -29.79
CA LEU A 195 -16.83 -14.70 -30.52
C LEU A 195 -17.37 -15.42 -31.74
N VAL A 196 -16.92 -15.05 -32.94
CA VAL A 196 -17.33 -15.64 -34.21
C VAL A 196 -16.24 -16.57 -34.73
N SER A 197 -16.61 -17.81 -35.04
CA SER A 197 -15.72 -18.73 -35.76
C SER A 197 -15.73 -18.39 -37.26
N VAL A 198 -14.56 -18.15 -37.84
CA VAL A 198 -14.44 -17.87 -39.29
C VAL A 198 -13.79 -19.04 -40.02
N SER A 199 -12.77 -19.67 -39.45
CA SER A 199 -12.21 -20.94 -39.96
C SER A 199 -11.59 -21.78 -38.84
N GLY A 200 -11.58 -23.09 -39.04
CA GLY A 200 -11.16 -24.07 -38.02
C GLY A 200 -12.29 -24.39 -37.05
N THR A 201 -11.99 -25.22 -36.06
CA THR A 201 -12.93 -25.58 -34.99
C THR A 201 -12.39 -25.06 -33.66
N PRO A 202 -12.57 -23.76 -33.37
CA PRO A 202 -12.06 -23.19 -32.14
C PRO A 202 -12.72 -23.82 -30.90
N VAL A 203 -11.92 -23.98 -29.85
CA VAL A 203 -12.35 -24.38 -28.51
C VAL A 203 -12.04 -23.23 -27.56
N ILE A 204 -12.95 -22.96 -26.62
CA ILE A 204 -12.73 -22.00 -25.55
C ILE A 204 -11.81 -22.65 -24.51
N ASP A 205 -10.58 -22.15 -24.39
CA ASP A 205 -9.65 -22.53 -23.32
C ASP A 205 -9.95 -21.72 -22.05
N ALA A 206 -10.28 -20.45 -22.22
CA ALA A 206 -10.70 -19.55 -21.14
C ALA A 206 -11.60 -18.43 -21.68
N TRP A 207 -12.60 -18.03 -20.92
CA TRP A 207 -13.41 -16.84 -21.15
C TRP A 207 -13.68 -16.20 -19.79
N ILE A 208 -13.00 -15.08 -19.56
CA ILE A 208 -13.04 -14.35 -18.30
C ILE A 208 -13.66 -12.97 -18.52
N GLU A 209 -14.45 -12.55 -17.54
CA GLU A 209 -15.18 -11.28 -17.57
C GLU A 209 -14.87 -10.50 -16.29
N LEU A 210 -14.47 -9.25 -16.45
CA LEU A 210 -14.28 -8.28 -15.37
C LEU A 210 -15.43 -7.28 -15.44
N ASN A 211 -16.31 -7.33 -14.46
CA ASN A 211 -17.27 -6.25 -14.23
C ASN A 211 -16.55 -5.17 -13.42
N GLU A 212 -16.39 -3.99 -14.01
CA GLU A 212 -15.93 -2.78 -13.31
C GLU A 212 -17.08 -2.16 -12.50
#